data_AF-A0A3R9LTI5-F1
#
_entry.id   AF-A0A3R9LTI5-F1
#
_cell.length_a   1.000
_cell.length_b   1.000
_cell.length_c   1.000
_cell.angle_alpha   90.00
_cell.angle_beta   90.00
_cell.angle_gamma   90.00
#
_symmetry.space_group_name_H-M   'P 1'
#
loop_
_entity.id
_entity.type
_entity.pdbx_description
1 polymer ?
#
loop_
_entity_poly.entity_id
_entity_poly.type
_entity_poly.pdbx_seq_one_letter_code
_entity_poly.pdbx_strand_id
1 'polypeptide(L)' 'MKPTSEIEELVANETKRRLEEMESPNYVFAQPFLKSDFTIVIALVIVNLILIILAMTGGIQ' A
#
# COMPACT_ATOMS: atom_id res chain seq x y z
N MET A 1 -26.78 -0.60 25.43
CA MET A 1 -26.06 0.40 24.62
C MET A 1 -24.63 0.36 25.11
N LYS A 2 -23.70 -0.22 24.33
CA LYS A 2 -22.29 -0.38 24.74
C LYS A 2 -21.69 1.03 24.94
N PRO A 3 -21.01 1.31 26.06
CA PRO A 3 -20.70 2.69 26.45
C PRO A 3 -19.76 3.29 25.41
N THR A 4 -20.16 4.44 24.87
CA THR A 4 -19.36 5.27 23.97
C THR A 4 -17.95 5.55 24.53
N SER A 5 -17.77 5.53 25.86
CA SER A 5 -16.47 5.74 26.50
C SER A 5 -15.45 4.62 26.24
N GLU A 6 -15.87 3.35 26.11
CA GLU A 6 -14.92 2.25 25.82
C GLU A 6 -14.30 2.39 24.43
N ILE A 7 -15.10 2.84 23.45
CA ILE A 7 -14.64 3.06 22.08
C ILE A 7 -13.77 4.32 22.00
N GLU A 8 -14.17 5.40 22.68
CA GLU A 8 -13.34 6.61 22.76
C GLU A 8 -11.98 6.34 23.40
N GLU A 9 -11.95 5.55 24.47
CA GLU A 9 -10.70 5.15 25.13
C GLU A 9 -9.82 4.29 24.22
N LEU A 10 -10.42 3.36 23.47
CA LEU A 10 -9.72 2.54 22.48
C LEU A 10 -9.10 3.40 21.37
N VAL A 11 -9.87 4.34 20.83
CA VAL A 11 -9.40 5.27 19.77
C VAL A 11 -8.29 6.18 20.30
N ALA A 12 -8.42 6.69 21.52
CA ALA A 12 -7.40 7.52 22.15
C ALA A 12 -6.09 6.76 22.38
N ASN A 13 -6.16 5.51 22.84
CA ASN A 13 -4.99 4.66 23.05
C ASN A 13 -4.29 4.31 21.73
N GLU A 14 -5.05 3.94 20.70
CA GLU A 14 -4.47 3.68 19.38
C GLU A 14 -3.85 4.94 18.78
N THR A 15 -4.49 6.11 18.95
CA THR A 15 -3.95 7.39 18.47
C THR A 15 -2.61 7.72 19.14
N LYS A 16 -2.52 7.57 20.47
CA LYS A 16 -1.26 7.75 21.21
C LYS A 16 -0.16 6.82 20.71
N ARG A 17 -0.48 5.53 20.54
CA ARG A 17 0.47 4.53 20.02
C ARG A 17 1.02 4.92 18.64
N ARG A 18 0.16 5.40 17.74
CA ARG A 18 0.57 5.85 16.40
C ARG A 18 1.41 7.12 16.42
N LEU A 19 1.12 8.05 17.33
CA LEU A 19 1.95 9.24 17.54
C LEU A 19 3.34 8.88 18.05
N GLU A 20 3.45 7.99 19.03
CA GLU A 20 4.73 7.48 19.53
C GLU A 20 5.54 6.77 18.43
N GLU A 21 4.87 5.99 17.57
CA GLU A 21 5.49 5.38 16.39
C GLU A 21 6.02 6.46 15.42
N MET A 22 5.24 7.52 15.18
CA MET A 22 5.58 8.63 14.28
C MET A 22 6.68 9.56 14.81
N GLU A 23 6.87 9.62 16.13
CA GLU A 23 7.95 10.40 16.77
C GLU A 23 9.33 9.75 16.58
N SER A 24 9.38 8.47 16.22
CA SER A 24 10.64 7.81 15.91
C SER A 24 11.34 8.49 14.72
N PRO A 25 12.65 8.79 14.83
CA PRO A 25 13.41 9.38 13.72
C PRO A 25 13.54 8.45 12.51
N ASN A 26 13.21 7.16 12.67
CA ASN A 26 13.20 6.16 11.61
C ASN A 26 11.80 5.92 11.03
N TYR A 27 10.79 6.66 11.47
CA TYR A 27 9.43 6.50 10.96
C TYR A 27 9.33 7.06 9.54
N VAL A 28 9.02 6.19 8.57
CA VAL A 28 8.83 6.57 7.17
C VAL A 28 7.34 6.75 6.92
N PHE A 29 6.92 8.00 6.71
CA PHE A 29 5.56 8.28 6.27
C PHE A 29 5.32 7.68 4.88
N ALA A 30 4.10 7.19 4.66
CA ALA A 30 3.67 6.75 3.34
C ALA A 30 3.88 7.88 2.34
N GLN A 31 4.70 7.63 1.32
CA GLN A 31 4.96 8.60 0.28
C GLN A 31 3.82 8.60 -0.73
N PRO A 32 3.45 9.76 -1.28
CA PRO A 32 2.48 9.82 -2.36
C PRO A 32 2.99 9.03 -3.56
N PHE A 33 2.08 8.39 -4.27
CA PHE A 33 2.43 7.63 -5.48
C PHE A 33 2.99 8.59 -6.53
N LEU A 34 4.26 8.40 -6.90
CA LEU A 34 4.98 9.29 -7.80
C LEU A 34 4.72 8.92 -9.26
N LYS A 35 5.02 9.84 -10.18
CA LYS A 35 4.93 9.59 -11.63
C LYS A 35 5.85 8.45 -12.09
N SER A 36 6.99 8.25 -11.41
CA SER A 36 7.90 7.13 -11.64
C SER A 36 7.25 5.80 -11.31
N ASP A 37 6.51 5.73 -10.21
CA ASP A 37 5.83 4.51 -9.77
C ASP A 37 4.75 4.11 -10.76
N PHE A 38 4.06 5.11 -11.33
CA PHE A 38 3.10 4.90 -12.41
C PHE A 38 3.74 4.32 -13.67
N THR A 39 4.95 4.77 -14.00
CA THR A 39 5.72 4.24 -15.14
C THR A 39 6.09 2.77 -14.92
N ILE A 40 6.52 2.41 -13.70
CA ILE A 40 6.86 1.03 -13.34
C ILE A 40 5.62 0.13 -13.41
N VAL A 41 4.49 0.57 -12.85
CA VAL A 41 3.24 -0.20 -12.90
C VAL A 41 2.79 -0.42 -14.34
N ILE A 42 2.81 0.62 -15.18
CA ILE A 42 2.45 0.48 -16.60
C ILE A 42 3.38 -0.52 -17.30
N ALA A 43 4.70 -0.43 -17.07
CA ALA A 43 5.65 -1.35 -17.67
C ALA A 43 5.36 -2.80 -17.26
N LEU A 44 5.05 -3.05 -15.98
CA LEU A 44 4.69 -4.38 -15.49
C LEU A 44 3.41 -4.90 -16.15
N VAL A 45 2.39 -4.06 -16.31
CA VAL A 45 1.14 -4.43 -16.99
C VAL A 45 1.42 -4.80 -18.45
N ILE A 46 2.21 -4.00 -19.16
CA ILE A 46 2.57 -4.26 -20.57
C ILE A 46 3.34 -5.58 -20.71
N VAL A 47 4.34 -5.83 -19.86
CA VAL A 47 5.12 -7.06 -19.89
C VAL A 47 4.21 -8.28 -19.68
N ASN A 48 3.31 -8.24 -18.70
CA ASN A 48 2.35 -9.31 -18.48
C ASN A 48 1.44 -9.52 -19.70
N LEU A 49 0.98 -8.43 -20.33
CA LEU A 49 0.15 -8.52 -21.53
C LEU A 49 0.90 -9.20 -22.70
N ILE A 50 2.17 -8.86 -22.89
CA ILE A 50 3.04 -9.49 -23.90
C ILE A 50 3.23 -10.98 -23.59
N LEU A 51 3.49 -11.34 -22.33
CA LEU A 51 3.64 -12.74 -21.91
C LEU A 51 2.38 -13.56 -22.19
N ILE A 52 1.20 -12.99 -21.90
CA ILE A 52 -0.09 -13.64 -22.19
C ILE A 52 -0.24 -13.87 -23.71
N ILE A 53 0.07 -12.88 -24.54
CA ILE A 53 -0.01 -13.01 -26.00
C ILE A 53 0.97 -14.06 -26.51
N LEU A 54 2.21 -14.09 -25.99
CA LEU A 54 3.20 -15.09 -26.36
C LEU A 54 2.79 -16.51 -25.97
N ALA A 55 2.19 -16.68 -24.79
CA ALA A 55 1.64 -17.96 -24.37
C ALA A 55 0.47 -18.41 -25.28
N MET A 56 -0.42 -17.49 -25.67
CA MET A 56 -1.54 -17.81 -26.57
C MET A 56 -1.10 -18.11 -28.01
N THR A 57 -0.03 -17.48 -28.49
CA THR A 57 0.51 -17.68 -29.85
C THR A 57 1.48 -18.86 -29.94
N GLY A 58 1.71 -19.59 -28.85
CA GLY A 58 2.63 -20.74 -28.80
C GLY A 58 4.11 -20.34 -28.93
N GLY A 59 4.43 -19.06 -28.71
CA GLY A 59 5.81 -18.55 -28.75
C GLY A 59 6.62 -18.87 -27.49
N ILE A 60 5.95 -19.30 -26.42
CA ILE A 60 6.56 -19.87 -25.22
C ILE A 60 5.90 -21.24 -25.04
N GLN A 61 6.67 -22.30 -25.28
CA GLN A 61 6.24 -23.70 -25.17
C GLN A 61 6.76 -24.31 -23.86
#